data_AF-A0A7C5HH72-F1
#
_entry.id   AF-A0A7C5HH72-F1
#
_cell.length_a   1.000
_cell.length_b   1.000
_cell.length_c   1.000
_cell.angle_alpha   90.00
_cell.angle_beta   90.00
_cell.angle_gamma   90.00
#
_symmetry.space_group_name_H-M   'P 1'
#
loop_
_entity.id
_entity.type
_entity.pdbx_description
1 polymer ?
#
loop_
_entity_poly.entity_id
_entity_poly.type
_entity_poly.pdbx_seq_one_letter_code
_entity_poly.pdbx_strand_id
1 'polypeptide(L)' 'MDIRRLILAFILPPAAVMNKEAGTIMLTGILTLWGWVPGVVAALIMISQEQLKQKAEA' A
#
# COMPACT_ATOMS: atom_id res chain seq x y z
N MET A 1 18.61 5.02 -9.15
CA MET A 1 17.19 4.59 -9.04
C MET A 1 16.82 4.68 -7.57
N ASP A 2 16.26 5.83 -7.19
CA ASP A 2 16.19 6.27 -5.79
C ASP A 2 14.98 5.66 -5.08
N ILE A 3 15.22 4.88 -4.02
CA ILE A 3 14.19 4.29 -3.16
C ILE A 3 13.22 5.35 -2.63
N ARG A 4 13.71 6.58 -2.40
CA ARG A 4 12.88 7.75 -2.04
C ARG A 4 11.87 8.14 -3.13
N ARG A 5 12.24 8.05 -4.42
CA ARG A 5 11.32 8.27 -5.55
C ARG A 5 10.32 7.12 -5.69
N LEU A 6 10.71 5.89 -5.34
CA LEU A 6 9.82 4.73 -5.34
C LEU A 6 8.78 4.83 -4.22
N ILE A 7 9.17 5.26 -3.02
CA ILE A 7 8.25 5.56 -1.90
C ILE A 7 7.32 6.73 -2.23
N LEU A 8 7.84 7.82 -2.83
CA LEU A 8 7.00 8.92 -3.30
C LEU A 8 6.04 8.51 -4.43
N ALA A 9 6.48 7.66 -5.35
CA ALA A 9 5.64 7.13 -6.43
C ALA A 9 4.61 6.11 -5.93
N PHE A 10 4.89 5.41 -4.83
CA PHE A 10 3.95 4.50 -4.17
C PHE A 10 2.88 5.26 -3.36
N ILE A 11 3.24 6.40 -2.75
CA ILE A 11 2.32 7.23 -1.96
C ILE A 11 1.56 8.27 -2.79
N LEU A 12 2.14 8.73 -3.89
CA LEU A 12 1.56 9.71 -4.83
C LEU A 12 1.49 9.21 -6.30
N PRO A 13 1.08 7.95 -6.59
CA PRO A 13 1.03 7.41 -7.95
C PRO A 13 0.12 8.21 -8.92
N PRO A 14 -1.09 8.65 -8.54
CA PRO A 14 -1.99 9.32 -9.49
C PRO A 14 -1.58 10.77 -9.79
N ALA A 15 -0.86 11.44 -8.88
CA ALA A 15 -0.46 12.83 -9.09
C ALA A 15 0.65 12.98 -10.14
N ALA A 16 1.53 11.98 -10.27
CA ALA A 16 2.55 11.94 -11.31
C ALA A 16 1.95 11.67 -12.71
N VAL A 17 0.76 11.06 -12.75
CA VAL A 17 0.07 10.66 -13.99
C VAL A 17 -1.03 11.65 -14.38
N MET A 18 -1.35 12.66 -13.56
CA MET A 18 -2.33 13.71 -13.90
C MET A 18 -2.02 14.43 -15.23
N ASN A 19 -0.75 14.43 -15.65
CA ASN A 19 -0.30 14.99 -16.94
C ASN A 19 -0.30 14.00 -18.12
N LYS A 20 -0.77 12.76 -17.96
CA LYS A 20 -0.79 11.74 -19.02
C LYS A 20 -2.09 10.96 -19.00
N GLU A 21 -2.64 10.73 -20.20
CA GLU A 21 -3.70 9.78 -20.58
C GLU A 21 -4.58 9.22 -19.43
N ALA A 22 -5.86 9.58 -19.39
CA ALA A 22 -6.82 9.16 -18.36
C ALA A 22 -6.85 7.63 -18.08
N GLY A 23 -6.53 6.79 -19.07
CA GLY A 23 -6.40 5.35 -18.90
C GLY A 23 -5.27 4.91 -17.96
N THR A 24 -4.17 5.67 -17.91
CA THR A 24 -3.02 5.37 -17.04
C THR A 24 -3.34 5.69 -15.58
N ILE A 25 -4.13 6.74 -15.33
CA ILE A 25 -4.58 7.11 -13.97
C ILE A 25 -5.49 6.03 -13.39
N MET A 26 -6.40 5.50 -14.21
CA MET A 26 -7.33 4.45 -13.78
C MET A 26 -6.61 3.12 -13.50
N LEU A 27 -5.64 2.75 -14.34
CA LEU A 27 -4.82 1.56 -14.15
C LEU A 27 -3.94 1.67 -12.89
N THR A 28 -3.26 2.80 -12.68
CA THR A 28 -2.42 3.03 -11.50
C THR A 28 -3.25 3.04 -10.21
N GLY A 29 -4.44 3.65 -10.20
CA GLY A 29 -5.35 3.62 -9.05
C GLY A 29 -5.78 2.20 -8.65
N ILE A 30 -6.15 1.37 -9.62
CA ILE A 30 -6.54 -0.04 -9.36
C ILE A 30 -5.34 -0.86 -8.88
N LEU A 31 -4.17 -0.69 -9.50
CA LEU A 31 -2.95 -1.41 -9.13
C LEU A 31 -2.46 -1.03 -7.73
N THR A 32 -2.58 0.24 -7.35
CA THR A 32 -2.28 0.72 -5.99
C THR A 32 -3.24 0.10 -4.98
N LEU A 33 -4.55 0.07 -5.25
CA LEU A 33 -5.50 -0.61 -4.36
C LEU A 33 -5.21 -2.11 -4.25
N TRP A 34 -4.89 -2.78 -5.36
CA TRP A 34 -4.55 -4.20 -5.37
C TRP A 34 -3.25 -4.54 -4.63
N GLY A 35 -2.24 -3.66 -4.62
CA GLY A 35 -1.02 -3.87 -3.83
C GLY A 35 -1.16 -3.43 -2.36
N TRP A 36 -2.02 -2.44 -2.09
CA TRP A 36 -2.20 -1.87 -0.75
C TRP A 36 -3.09 -2.72 0.15
N VAL A 37 -4.23 -3.19 -0.37
CA VAL A 37 -5.17 -4.04 0.37
C VAL A 37 -4.50 -5.28 1.00
N PRO A 38 -3.73 -6.12 0.25
CA PRO A 38 -3.07 -7.28 0.86
C PRO A 38 -2.00 -6.90 1.89
N GLY A 39 -1.32 -5.75 1.72
CA GLY A 39 -0.33 -5.26 2.69
C GLY A 39 -0.95 -4.85 4.03
N VAL A 40 -2.07 -4.12 3.98
CA VAL A 40 -2.82 -3.72 5.20
C VAL A 40 -3.40 -4.94 5.89
N VAL A 41 -3.95 -5.90 5.13
CA VAL A 41 -4.48 -7.15 5.67
C VAL A 41 -3.38 -7.96 6.37
N ALA A 42 -2.20 -8.08 5.76
CA ALA A 42 -1.06 -8.78 6.37
C ALA A 42 -0.61 -8.10 7.68
N ALA A 43 -0.50 -6.76 7.69
CA ALA A 43 -0.15 -6.01 8.89
C ALA A 43 -1.20 -6.19 10.00
N LEU A 44 -2.49 -6.16 9.65
CA LEU A 44 -3.59 -6.34 10.60
C LEU A 44 -3.64 -7.76 11.20
N ILE A 45 -3.32 -8.78 10.40
CA ILE A 45 -3.19 -10.16 10.90
C ILE A 45 -2.00 -10.26 11.86
N MET A 46 -0.85 -9.68 11.51
CA MET A 46 0.35 -9.75 12.33
C MET A 46 0.15 -9.10 13.71
N ILE A 47 -0.44 -7.90 13.74
CA ILE A 47 -0.74 -7.23 15.02
C ILE A 47 -1.81 -7.99 15.83
N SER A 48 -2.82 -8.57 15.19
CA SER A 48 -3.86 -9.35 15.89
C SER A 48 -3.27 -10.62 16.53
N GLN A 49 -2.34 -11.30 15.85
CA GLN A 49 -1.65 -12.47 16.41
C GLN A 49 -0.74 -12.08 17.58
N GLU A 50 -0.02 -10.96 17.47
CA GLU A 50 0.83 -10.45 18.55
C GLU A 50 0.01 -10.13 19.80
N GLN A 51 -1.15 -9.48 19.64
CA GLN A 51 -2.08 -9.20 20.74
C GLN A 51 -2.60 -10.47 21.42
N LEU A 52 -2.94 -11.51 20.65
CA LEU A 52 -3.39 -12.80 21.21
C LEU A 52 -2.29 -13.48 22.03
N LYS A 53 -1.04 -13.42 21.57
CA LYS A 53 0.10 -14.00 22.28
C LYS A 53 0.36 -13.27 23.60
N GLN A 54 0.37 -11.94 23.59
CA GLN A 54 0.49 -11.10 24.80
C GLN A 54 -0.63 -11.39 25.82
N LYS A 55 -1.86 -11.64 25.34
CA LYS A 55 -3.02 -11.91 26.19
C LYS A 55 -3.05 -13.33 26.76
N ALA A 56 -2.30 -14.27 26.19
CA ALA A 56 -2.14 -15.63 26.71
C ALA A 56 -0.98 -15.76 27.73
N GLU A 57 -0.03 -14.82 27.69
CA GLU A 57 1.11 -14.75 28.62
C GLU A 57 0.86 -13.85 29.84
N ALA A 58 -0.28 -13.16 29.89
CA ALA A 58 -0.73 -12.29 31.00
C ALA A 58 -1.87 -12.95 31.80
#